data_AF-A0A8J8WG63-F1
#
_entry.id   AF-A0A8J8WG63-F1
#
_cell.length_a   1.000
_cell.length_b   1.000
_cell.length_c   1.000
_cell.angle_alpha   90.00
_cell.angle_beta   90.00
_cell.angle_gamma   90.00
#
_symmetry.space_group_name_H-M   'P 1'
#
loop_
_entity.id
_entity.type
_entity.pdbx_description
1 polymer ?
#
loop_
_entity_poly.entity_id
_entity_poly.type
_entity_poly.pdbx_seq_one_letter_code
_entity_poly.pdbx_strand_id
1 'polypeptide(L)'
;MSRVKGIASLILAFVAFVVILCCLFAGTTPRALDSVNLLRLYTPEGNSISSPHDFYSIHVMSYCQGTINPMPAGTTDPFGSLEIQSCSNRTVLFSFDPTVAWPRNLTHGAQLQWPRVISDDFRAFQMTSRAMAVIYSVGVGAVGAVLVVKILALSVPRLPLGVFDVGFMLLSTLCIGIASVIANVLAFELVQLINAHGDGSNVYAQYGGKFLGMTWASTALMFLGTWFSFSNAFSRGEEPAPASEEHALAPPKDEEEV
;
A
#
# COMPACT_ATOMS: atom_id res chain seq x y z
N MET A 1 -20.82 -14.10 20.09
CA MET A 1 -19.72 -14.35 19.12
C MET A 1 -19.79 -13.48 17.85
N SER A 2 -20.94 -13.32 17.19
CA SER A 2 -21.08 -12.50 15.96
C SER A 2 -20.61 -11.03 16.13
N ARG A 3 -20.95 -10.35 17.23
CA ARG A 3 -20.51 -8.97 17.51
C ARG A 3 -18.99 -8.83 17.63
N VAL A 4 -18.32 -9.79 18.27
CA VAL A 4 -16.85 -9.80 18.44
C VAL A 4 -16.15 -9.95 17.08
N LYS A 5 -16.64 -10.86 16.22
CA LYS A 5 -16.12 -11.03 14.85
C LYS A 5 -16.28 -9.75 14.01
N GLY A 6 -17.42 -9.07 14.12
CA GLY A 6 -17.67 -7.80 13.43
C GLY A 6 -16.73 -6.67 13.87
N ILE A 7 -16.51 -6.51 15.17
CA ILE A 7 -15.59 -5.51 15.73
C ILE A 7 -14.14 -5.84 15.34
N ALA A 8 -13.74 -7.10 15.41
CA ALA A 8 -12.40 -7.54 14.99
C ALA A 8 -12.14 -7.20 13.51
N SER A 9 -13.11 -7.50 12.63
CA SER A 9 -13.03 -7.14 11.20
C SER A 9 -12.87 -5.63 10.99
N LEU A 10 -13.62 -4.80 11.73
CA LEU A 10 -13.51 -3.35 11.67
C LEU A 10 -12.12 -2.84 12.10
N ILE A 11 -11.60 -3.32 13.23
CA ILE A 11 -10.30 -2.89 13.76
C ILE A 11 -9.18 -3.29 12.79
N LEU A 12 -9.19 -4.54 12.30
CA LEU A 12 -8.17 -5.03 11.36
C LEU A 12 -8.19 -4.24 10.06
N ALA A 13 -9.38 -3.97 9.49
CA ALA A 13 -9.53 -3.16 8.29
C ALA A 13 -9.06 -1.71 8.51
N PHE A 14 -9.35 -1.13 9.67
CA PHE A 14 -8.94 0.24 10.00
C PHE A 14 -7.41 0.35 10.12
N VAL A 15 -6.76 -0.58 10.83
CA VAL A 15 -5.29 -0.60 10.96
C VAL A 15 -4.64 -0.79 9.59
N ALA A 16 -5.11 -1.74 8.80
CA ALA A 16 -4.62 -1.97 7.45
C ALA A 16 -4.78 -0.74 6.54
N PHE A 17 -5.94 -0.09 6.59
CA PHE A 17 -6.22 1.14 5.85
C PHE A 17 -5.23 2.25 6.19
N VAL A 18 -4.97 2.50 7.47
CA VAL A 18 -3.99 3.50 7.92
C VAL A 18 -2.58 3.16 7.44
N VAL A 19 -2.16 1.89 7.55
CA VAL A 19 -0.83 1.45 7.11
C VAL A 19 -0.63 1.64 5.60
N ILE A 20 -1.63 1.29 4.77
CA ILE A 20 -1.52 1.50 3.31
C ILE A 20 -1.57 2.98 2.95
N LEU A 21 -2.38 3.79 3.64
CA LEU A 21 -2.33 5.24 3.47
C LEU A 21 -0.93 5.79 3.78
N CYS A 22 -0.30 5.37 4.89
CA CYS A 22 1.08 5.74 5.18
C CYS A 22 2.04 5.34 4.05
N CYS A 23 1.86 4.15 3.45
CA CYS A 23 2.68 3.69 2.32
C CYS A 23 2.45 4.50 1.03
N LEU A 24 1.20 4.87 0.73
CA LEU A 24 0.82 5.65 -0.45
C LEU A 24 1.22 7.12 -0.34
N PHE A 25 1.18 7.67 0.87
CA PHE A 25 1.50 9.07 1.16
C PHE A 25 2.93 9.27 1.69
N ALA A 26 3.74 8.21 1.74
CA ALA A 26 5.17 8.32 2.00
C ALA A 26 5.84 9.22 0.94
N GLY A 27 6.74 10.10 1.38
CA GLY A 27 7.44 11.01 0.47
C GLY A 27 6.56 12.12 -0.12
N THR A 28 5.45 12.46 0.54
CA THR A 28 4.65 13.66 0.19
C THR A 28 5.26 14.95 0.76
N THR A 29 6.00 14.85 1.86
CA THR A 29 6.81 15.93 2.42
C THR A 29 8.19 15.40 2.83
N PRO A 30 9.23 16.24 2.87
CA PRO A 30 10.62 15.82 3.14
C PRO A 30 10.84 15.11 4.48
N ARG A 31 9.90 15.21 5.43
CA ARG A 31 10.01 14.58 6.76
C ARG A 31 8.98 13.49 6.99
N ALA A 32 8.04 13.29 6.07
CA ALA A 32 7.00 12.28 6.20
C ALA A 32 7.51 10.92 5.71
N LEU A 33 7.83 10.03 6.66
CA LEU A 33 8.10 8.61 6.41
C LEU A 33 9.21 8.38 5.37
N ASP A 34 10.32 9.12 5.46
CA ASP A 34 11.47 8.98 4.53
C ASP A 34 12.00 7.54 4.43
N SER A 35 12.07 6.83 5.56
CA SER A 35 12.50 5.43 5.58
C SER A 35 11.50 4.44 4.95
N VAL A 36 10.34 4.91 4.48
CA VAL A 36 9.27 4.13 3.83
C VAL A 36 9.30 4.39 2.33
N ASN A 37 10.39 3.96 1.71
CA ASN A 37 10.58 4.02 0.27
C ASN A 37 10.40 2.61 -0.33
N LEU A 38 9.99 2.52 -1.59
CA LEU A 38 9.98 1.26 -2.35
C LEU A 38 11.42 0.78 -2.57
N LEU A 39 12.27 1.69 -3.03
CA LEU A 39 13.71 1.51 -3.17
C LEU A 39 14.41 2.87 -3.09
N ARG A 40 15.70 2.86 -2.77
CA ARG A 40 16.56 4.04 -2.70
C ARG A 40 17.72 3.83 -3.65
N LEU A 41 17.95 4.83 -4.50
CA LEU A 41 19.07 4.90 -5.40
C LEU A 41 20.13 5.82 -4.80
N TYR A 42 21.39 5.43 -4.94
CA TYR A 42 22.55 6.23 -4.57
C TYR A 42 23.37 6.51 -5.83
N THR A 43 23.75 7.77 -6.01
CA THR A 43 24.52 8.24 -7.15
C THR A 43 25.84 8.87 -6.69
N PRO A 44 26.88 8.88 -7.54
CA PRO A 44 28.16 9.50 -7.20
C PRO A 44 28.02 11.02 -7.10
N GLU A 45 28.60 11.58 -6.05
CA GLU A 45 28.78 13.01 -5.72
C GLU A 45 27.82 13.99 -6.42
N GLY A 46 26.84 14.47 -5.65
CA GLY A 46 25.81 15.47 -5.92
C GLY A 46 26.31 16.86 -6.34
N ASN A 47 27.59 16.99 -6.67
CA ASN A 47 28.29 18.25 -6.95
C ASN A 47 28.86 18.32 -8.37
N SER A 48 28.57 17.31 -9.20
CA SER A 48 28.88 17.32 -10.63
C SER A 48 27.68 17.81 -11.44
N ILE A 49 27.91 18.50 -12.57
CA ILE A 49 26.86 18.92 -13.53
C ILE A 49 25.98 17.72 -13.98
N SER A 50 26.49 16.51 -13.77
CA SER A 50 25.91 15.22 -14.08
C SER A 50 25.16 14.51 -12.93
N SER A 51 25.14 14.98 -11.69
CA SER A 51 24.15 14.48 -10.72
C SER A 51 24.01 15.52 -9.61
N PRO A 52 22.89 16.24 -9.51
CA PRO A 52 22.73 17.30 -8.51
C PRO A 52 22.38 16.77 -7.11
N HIS A 53 22.12 15.46 -6.95
CA HIS A 53 21.71 14.84 -5.70
C HIS A 53 22.49 13.55 -5.47
N ASP A 54 22.71 13.18 -4.20
CA ASP A 54 23.44 11.97 -3.81
C ASP A 54 22.52 10.75 -3.71
N PHE A 55 21.24 10.98 -3.39
CA PHE A 55 20.27 9.90 -3.29
C PHE A 55 18.89 10.28 -3.80
N TYR A 56 18.17 9.25 -4.28
CA TYR A 56 16.77 9.33 -4.67
C TYR A 56 15.98 8.22 -3.95
N SER A 57 15.05 8.61 -3.07
CA SER A 57 14.08 7.71 -2.44
C SER A 57 12.83 7.64 -3.30
N ILE A 58 12.55 6.48 -3.90
CA ILE A 58 11.37 6.27 -4.73
C ILE A 58 10.22 5.73 -3.88
N HIS A 59 9.06 6.36 -3.94
CA HIS A 59 7.82 5.95 -3.28
C HIS A 59 6.76 5.56 -4.33
N VAL A 60 5.57 5.11 -3.88
CA VAL A 60 4.53 4.62 -4.79
C VAL A 60 3.97 5.73 -5.71
N MET A 61 3.84 6.96 -5.20
CA MET A 61 3.22 8.08 -5.93
C MET A 61 4.13 9.32 -6.05
N SER A 62 5.35 9.25 -5.53
CA SER A 62 6.31 10.35 -5.53
C SER A 62 7.73 9.82 -5.43
N TYR A 63 8.70 10.71 -5.54
CA TYR A 63 10.09 10.47 -5.20
C TYR A 63 10.63 11.68 -4.45
N CYS A 64 11.60 11.45 -3.57
CA CYS A 64 12.32 12.49 -2.87
C CYS A 64 13.81 12.40 -3.23
N GLN A 65 14.47 13.55 -3.30
CA GLN A 65 15.89 13.68 -3.63
C GLN A 65 16.60 14.48 -2.54
N GLY A 66 17.86 14.15 -2.31
CA GLY A 66 18.64 14.79 -1.26
C GLY A 66 20.14 14.56 -1.38
N THR A 67 20.86 15.11 -0.42
CA THR A 67 22.31 15.02 -0.32
C THR A 67 22.72 14.29 0.95
N ILE A 68 23.85 13.59 0.89
CA ILE A 68 24.45 12.90 2.03
C ILE A 68 25.43 13.90 2.64
N ASN A 69 25.06 14.47 3.80
CA ASN A 69 25.98 15.37 4.48
C ASN A 69 27.19 14.58 5.02
N PRO A 70 28.42 15.12 4.88
CA PRO A 70 29.60 14.50 5.46
C PRO A 70 29.44 14.36 6.96
N MET A 71 29.92 13.24 7.49
CA MET A 71 29.81 12.89 8.90
C MET A 71 30.30 14.03 9.80
N PRO A 72 29.52 14.43 10.83
CA PRO A 72 30.10 15.19 11.94
C PRO A 72 31.22 14.35 12.58
N ALA A 73 32.37 14.97 12.86
CA ALA A 73 33.49 14.27 13.49
C ALA A 73 33.04 13.66 14.84
N GLY A 74 33.04 12.33 14.95
CA GLY A 74 32.75 11.60 16.19
C GLY A 74 31.48 10.73 16.20
N THR A 75 30.70 10.65 15.11
CA THR A 75 29.54 9.75 15.03
C THR A 75 29.84 8.51 14.18
N THR A 76 29.44 7.32 14.65
CA THR A 76 29.70 6.00 14.04
C THR A 76 28.64 5.53 13.05
N ASP A 77 27.69 6.37 12.64
CA ASP A 77 26.65 5.96 11.68
C ASP A 77 27.21 5.91 10.25
N PRO A 78 27.27 4.76 9.55
CA PRO A 78 27.98 4.66 8.27
C PRO A 78 27.41 5.47 7.09
N PHE A 79 26.28 6.17 7.27
CA PHE A 79 25.47 6.75 6.19
C PHE A 79 25.34 8.28 6.22
N GLY A 80 26.05 8.98 7.10
CA GLY A 80 25.91 10.43 7.24
C GLY A 80 24.48 10.84 7.67
N SER A 81 24.26 12.14 7.87
CA SER A 81 22.88 12.64 8.01
C SER A 81 22.31 12.87 6.61
N LEU A 82 21.36 12.02 6.20
CA LEU A 82 20.63 12.18 4.93
C LEU A 82 19.73 13.40 5.03
N GLU A 83 19.97 14.42 4.21
CA GLU A 83 19.14 15.62 4.15
C GLU A 83 18.30 15.59 2.88
N ILE A 84 16.98 15.41 3.06
CA ILE A 84 16.03 15.52 1.94
C ILE A 84 15.85 16.99 1.60
N GLN A 85 16.17 17.34 0.36
CA GLN A 85 16.08 18.72 -0.11
C GLN A 85 14.72 19.00 -0.75
N SER A 86 14.24 18.08 -1.60
CA SER A 86 13.03 18.28 -2.37
C SER A 86 12.32 16.96 -2.67
N CYS A 87 10.99 17.01 -2.79
CA CYS A 87 10.17 15.88 -3.22
C CYS A 87 9.32 16.30 -4.42
N SER A 88 9.13 15.38 -5.36
CA SER A 88 8.26 15.59 -6.52
C SER A 88 6.79 15.67 -6.11
N ASN A 89 6.01 16.35 -6.95
CA ASN A 89 4.56 16.41 -6.78
C ASN A 89 3.93 15.01 -6.92
N ARG A 90 2.92 14.73 -6.09
CA ARG A 90 2.25 13.44 -6.02
C ARG A 90 1.36 13.25 -7.24
N THR A 91 1.54 12.17 -7.98
CA THR A 91 0.62 11.79 -9.06
C THR A 91 0.26 10.31 -8.96
N VAL A 92 -1.02 9.96 -9.15
CA VAL A 92 -1.47 8.55 -9.11
C VAL A 92 -0.93 7.76 -10.31
N LEU A 93 -0.63 8.46 -11.40
CA LEU A 93 0.07 7.97 -12.58
C LEU A 93 1.57 8.29 -12.53
N PHE A 94 2.10 8.58 -11.34
CA PHE A 94 3.52 8.82 -11.18
C PHE A 94 4.27 7.58 -11.65
N SER A 95 5.36 7.85 -12.34
CA SER A 95 6.25 6.82 -12.77
C SER A 95 7.64 7.41 -12.73
N PHE A 96 8.50 6.83 -11.91
CA PHE A 96 9.87 7.25 -11.88
C PHE A 96 10.48 6.94 -13.25
N ASP A 97 10.92 8.00 -13.93
CA ASP A 97 11.65 7.89 -15.18
C ASP A 97 13.13 8.08 -14.88
N PRO A 98 13.92 6.99 -14.78
CA PRO A 98 15.34 7.09 -14.51
C PRO A 98 16.07 7.86 -15.61
N THR A 99 15.52 7.96 -16.84
CA THR A 99 16.15 8.72 -17.94
C THR A 99 16.01 10.24 -17.78
N VAL A 100 15.08 10.70 -16.94
CA VAL A 100 14.87 12.12 -16.61
C VAL A 100 15.54 12.49 -15.29
N ALA A 101 15.50 11.58 -14.30
CA ALA A 101 16.21 11.77 -13.04
C ALA A 101 17.74 11.74 -13.21
N TRP A 102 18.21 11.00 -14.22
CA TRP A 102 19.62 10.85 -14.52
C TRP A 102 20.00 11.67 -15.75
N PRO A 103 20.92 12.66 -15.66
CA PRO A 103 21.29 13.44 -16.82
C PRO A 103 21.98 12.58 -17.89
N ARG A 104 21.74 12.96 -19.14
CA ARG A 104 22.18 12.23 -20.34
C ARG A 104 23.67 11.91 -20.38
N ASN A 105 24.49 12.73 -19.72
CA ASN A 105 25.94 12.54 -19.63
C ASN A 105 26.36 11.32 -18.81
N LEU A 106 25.48 10.78 -17.96
CA LEU A 106 25.73 9.52 -17.29
C LEU A 106 24.98 8.37 -17.97
N THR A 107 23.76 8.56 -18.48
CA THR A 107 23.08 7.46 -19.20
C THR A 107 23.66 7.13 -20.58
N HIS A 108 24.40 8.07 -21.19
CA HIS A 108 25.07 7.91 -22.50
C HIS A 108 26.56 8.30 -22.48
N GLY A 109 27.10 8.73 -21.33
CA GLY A 109 28.53 9.02 -21.21
C GLY A 109 29.39 7.77 -21.17
N ALA A 110 30.70 7.95 -21.29
CA ALA A 110 31.68 6.87 -21.30
C ALA A 110 31.70 5.97 -20.04
N GLN A 111 30.95 6.33 -18.97
CA GLN A 111 30.96 5.59 -17.70
C GLN A 111 29.77 4.63 -17.51
N LEU A 112 28.59 4.90 -18.09
CA LEU A 112 27.38 4.07 -17.98
C LEU A 112 26.73 3.94 -19.36
N GLN A 113 27.26 3.04 -20.19
CA GLN A 113 26.61 2.65 -21.45
C GLN A 113 25.47 1.69 -21.17
N TRP A 114 24.30 2.19 -20.71
CA TRP A 114 23.12 1.35 -20.50
C TRP A 114 22.72 0.66 -21.82
N PRO A 115 22.74 -0.68 -21.91
CA PRO A 115 22.21 -1.39 -23.07
C PRO A 115 20.72 -1.11 -23.26
N ARG A 116 20.24 -1.23 -24.50
CA ARG A 116 18.80 -1.06 -24.84
C ARG A 116 17.87 -1.92 -23.99
N VAL A 117 18.34 -3.11 -23.59
CA VAL A 117 17.62 -4.04 -22.70
C VAL A 117 17.21 -3.35 -21.39
N ILE A 118 18.03 -2.46 -20.87
CA ILE A 118 17.77 -1.82 -19.57
C ILE A 118 16.82 -0.65 -19.71
N SER A 119 16.88 0.09 -20.81
CA SER A 119 15.87 1.10 -21.10
C SER A 119 14.48 0.48 -21.28
N ASP A 120 14.40 -0.75 -21.79
CA ASP A 120 13.14 -1.49 -21.91
C ASP A 120 12.62 -1.92 -20.54
N ASP A 121 13.49 -2.42 -19.66
CA ASP A 121 13.14 -2.77 -18.27
C ASP A 121 12.70 -1.55 -17.45
N PHE A 122 13.33 -0.40 -17.63
CA PHE A 122 12.89 0.86 -17.01
C PHE A 122 11.53 1.32 -17.52
N ARG A 123 11.25 1.14 -18.82
CA ARG A 123 9.91 1.39 -19.38
C ARG A 123 8.88 0.41 -18.82
N ALA A 124 9.22 -0.87 -18.67
CA ALA A 124 8.34 -1.86 -18.04
C ALA A 124 8.08 -1.52 -16.56
N PHE A 125 9.11 -1.09 -15.83
CA PHE A 125 9.00 -0.59 -14.46
C PHE A 125 8.06 0.63 -14.39
N GLN A 126 8.18 1.57 -15.33
CA GLN A 126 7.34 2.75 -15.42
C GLN A 126 5.85 2.39 -15.53
N MET A 127 5.52 1.44 -16.42
CA MET A 127 4.14 0.97 -16.60
C MET A 127 3.64 0.19 -15.38
N THR A 128 4.49 -0.68 -14.82
CA THR A 128 4.14 -1.57 -13.71
C THR A 128 3.97 -0.79 -12.40
N SER A 129 4.80 0.22 -12.13
CA SER A 129 4.66 1.10 -10.97
C SER A 129 3.38 1.93 -11.02
N ARG A 130 2.98 2.45 -12.20
CA ARG A 130 1.68 3.10 -12.40
C ARG A 130 0.52 2.15 -12.10
N ALA A 131 0.58 0.93 -12.65
CA ALA A 131 -0.44 -0.08 -12.41
C ALA A 131 -0.55 -0.39 -10.90
N MET A 132 0.58 -0.60 -10.22
CA MET A 132 0.64 -0.80 -8.78
C MET A 132 -0.01 0.34 -8.00
N ALA A 133 0.28 1.60 -8.33
CA ALA A 133 -0.30 2.77 -7.68
C ALA A 133 -1.83 2.84 -7.87
N VAL A 134 -2.32 2.54 -9.07
CA VAL A 134 -3.75 2.47 -9.37
C VAL A 134 -4.42 1.34 -8.58
N ILE A 135 -3.82 0.14 -8.56
CA ILE A 135 -4.38 -1.02 -7.87
C ILE A 135 -4.42 -0.77 -6.35
N TYR A 136 -3.37 -0.20 -5.75
CA TYR A 136 -3.42 0.22 -4.33
C TYR A 136 -4.53 1.23 -4.09
N SER A 137 -4.71 2.22 -4.98
CA SER A 137 -5.74 3.25 -4.84
C SER A 137 -7.16 2.66 -4.87
N VAL A 138 -7.41 1.71 -5.78
CA VAL A 138 -8.69 0.98 -5.84
C VAL A 138 -8.92 0.18 -4.56
N GLY A 139 -7.89 -0.53 -4.08
CA GLY A 139 -7.98 -1.28 -2.83
C GLY A 139 -8.30 -0.40 -1.63
N VAL A 140 -7.55 0.70 -1.46
CA VAL A 140 -7.76 1.69 -0.38
C VAL A 140 -9.15 2.33 -0.47
N GLY A 141 -9.62 2.67 -1.68
CA GLY A 141 -10.96 3.19 -1.89
C GLY A 141 -12.04 2.18 -1.46
N ALA A 142 -11.86 0.91 -1.79
CA ALA A 142 -12.79 -0.16 -1.44
C ALA A 142 -12.90 -0.37 0.08
N VAL A 143 -11.76 -0.49 0.80
CA VAL A 143 -11.80 -0.60 2.27
C VAL A 143 -12.27 0.70 2.92
N GLY A 144 -11.95 1.87 2.35
CA GLY A 144 -12.44 3.17 2.84
C GLY A 144 -13.97 3.25 2.80
N ALA A 145 -14.58 2.82 1.69
CA ALA A 145 -16.04 2.75 1.55
C ALA A 145 -16.67 1.81 2.60
N VAL A 146 -16.05 0.63 2.82
CA VAL A 146 -16.48 -0.31 3.86
C VAL A 146 -16.40 0.29 5.26
N LEU A 147 -15.30 0.97 5.59
CA LEU A 147 -15.12 1.61 6.89
C LEU A 147 -16.20 2.67 7.13
N VAL A 148 -16.51 3.51 6.14
CA VAL A 148 -17.59 4.50 6.24
C VAL A 148 -18.94 3.81 6.51
N VAL A 149 -19.28 2.78 5.74
CA VAL A 149 -20.54 2.05 5.92
C VAL A 149 -20.61 1.36 7.29
N LYS A 150 -19.51 0.76 7.78
CA LYS A 150 -19.44 0.15 9.11
C LYS A 150 -19.57 1.18 10.23
N ILE A 151 -18.97 2.36 10.09
CA ILE A 151 -19.10 3.45 11.05
C ILE A 151 -20.56 3.94 11.09
N LEU A 152 -21.19 4.14 9.93
CA LEU A 152 -22.61 4.54 9.84
C LEU A 152 -23.55 3.47 10.44
N ALA A 153 -23.22 2.19 10.27
CA ALA A 153 -23.99 1.09 10.86
C ALA A 153 -23.91 1.05 12.40
N LEU A 154 -22.91 1.68 13.02
CA LEU A 154 -22.90 1.88 14.49
C LEU A 154 -23.99 2.86 14.93
N SER A 155 -24.34 3.83 14.08
CA SER A 155 -25.40 4.82 14.33
C SER A 155 -26.79 4.34 13.90
N VAL A 156 -26.88 3.47 12.90
CA VAL A 156 -28.16 2.97 12.34
C VAL A 156 -28.24 1.43 12.43
N PRO A 157 -28.95 0.86 13.43
CA PRO A 157 -28.91 -0.57 13.74
C PRO A 157 -29.50 -1.54 12.69
N ARG A 158 -30.16 -1.03 11.63
CA ARG A 158 -30.95 -1.85 10.67
C ARG A 158 -30.37 -1.94 9.26
N LEU A 159 -29.14 -1.47 9.01
CA LEU A 159 -28.59 -1.46 7.65
C LEU A 159 -28.10 -2.87 7.24
N PRO A 160 -28.64 -3.50 6.17
CA PRO A 160 -28.20 -4.82 5.73
C PRO A 160 -26.83 -4.72 5.04
N LEU A 161 -25.76 -4.97 5.81
CA LEU A 161 -24.37 -4.77 5.39
C LEU A 161 -23.71 -5.98 4.71
N GLY A 162 -24.31 -7.18 4.77
CA GLY A 162 -23.59 -8.45 4.61
C GLY A 162 -22.83 -8.62 3.28
N VAL A 163 -23.54 -8.57 2.14
CA VAL A 163 -22.94 -8.84 0.82
C VAL A 163 -22.02 -7.70 0.36
N PHE A 164 -22.39 -6.45 0.65
CA PHE A 164 -21.59 -5.28 0.33
C PHE A 164 -20.25 -5.27 1.12
N ASP A 165 -20.29 -5.50 2.43
CA ASP A 165 -19.09 -5.56 3.30
C ASP A 165 -18.13 -6.67 2.82
N VAL A 166 -18.63 -7.89 2.61
CA VAL A 166 -17.80 -9.02 2.17
C VAL A 166 -17.23 -8.77 0.75
N GLY A 167 -18.04 -8.28 -0.18
CA GLY A 167 -17.62 -8.02 -1.55
C GLY A 167 -16.51 -6.97 -1.66
N PHE A 168 -16.67 -5.82 -0.99
CA PHE A 168 -15.66 -4.76 -1.02
C PHE A 168 -14.42 -5.11 -0.18
N MET A 169 -14.56 -5.83 0.93
CA MET A 169 -13.42 -6.34 1.71
C MET A 169 -12.59 -7.33 0.89
N LEU A 170 -13.24 -8.23 0.13
CA LEU A 170 -12.57 -9.15 -0.77
C LEU A 170 -11.85 -8.40 -1.91
N LEU A 171 -12.55 -7.46 -2.56
CA LEU A 171 -11.95 -6.61 -3.60
C LEU A 171 -10.71 -5.87 -3.07
N SER A 172 -10.82 -5.26 -1.89
CA SER A 172 -9.70 -4.56 -1.26
C SER A 172 -8.54 -5.50 -0.97
N THR A 173 -8.80 -6.70 -0.46
CA THR A 173 -7.76 -7.68 -0.12
C THR A 173 -7.02 -8.14 -1.37
N LEU A 174 -7.75 -8.42 -2.45
CA LEU A 174 -7.15 -8.81 -3.74
C LEU A 174 -6.32 -7.67 -4.34
N CYS A 175 -6.86 -6.46 -4.39
CA CYS A 175 -6.13 -5.30 -4.92
C CYS A 175 -4.85 -5.03 -4.11
N ILE A 176 -4.95 -4.89 -2.79
CA ILE A 176 -3.79 -4.61 -1.94
C ILE A 176 -2.77 -5.74 -2.05
N GLY A 177 -3.20 -7.01 -2.04
CA GLY A 177 -2.31 -8.16 -2.18
C GLY A 177 -1.58 -8.20 -3.53
N ILE A 178 -2.29 -7.99 -4.65
CA ILE A 178 -1.69 -7.92 -5.99
C ILE A 178 -0.66 -6.77 -6.05
N ALA A 179 -1.03 -5.60 -5.52
CA ALA A 179 -0.12 -4.46 -5.48
C ALA A 179 1.13 -4.72 -4.61
N SER A 180 0.99 -5.42 -3.47
CA SER A 180 2.14 -5.84 -2.64
C SER A 180 3.08 -6.79 -3.40
N VAL A 181 2.52 -7.74 -4.17
CA VAL A 181 3.33 -8.65 -5.00
C VAL A 181 4.09 -7.88 -6.07
N ILE A 182 3.42 -6.96 -6.76
CA ILE A 182 4.08 -6.09 -7.74
C ILE A 182 5.20 -5.28 -7.08
N ALA A 183 4.93 -4.70 -5.90
CA ALA A 183 5.93 -3.91 -5.19
C ALA A 183 7.17 -4.72 -4.80
N ASN A 184 7.00 -5.97 -4.35
CA ASN A 184 8.11 -6.89 -4.10
C ASN A 184 8.96 -7.11 -5.36
N VAL A 185 8.31 -7.47 -6.47
CA VAL A 185 9.01 -7.77 -7.73
C VAL A 185 9.77 -6.52 -8.20
N LEU A 186 9.12 -5.36 -8.22
CA LEU A 186 9.76 -4.10 -8.60
C LEU A 186 10.95 -3.75 -7.71
N ALA A 187 10.83 -3.93 -6.39
CA ALA A 187 11.90 -3.63 -5.46
C ALA A 187 13.12 -4.55 -5.66
N PHE A 188 12.92 -5.83 -5.94
CA PHE A 188 14.03 -6.77 -6.14
C PHE A 188 14.65 -6.70 -7.54
N GLU A 189 13.84 -6.74 -8.60
CA GLU A 189 14.32 -6.74 -9.98
C GLU A 189 15.07 -5.45 -10.30
N LEU A 190 14.52 -4.30 -9.91
CA LEU A 190 15.15 -3.02 -10.22
C LEU A 190 16.46 -2.83 -9.45
N VAL A 191 16.52 -3.26 -8.19
CA VAL A 191 17.75 -3.20 -7.38
C VAL A 191 18.84 -4.09 -7.97
N GLN A 192 18.49 -5.32 -8.38
CA GLN A 192 19.44 -6.23 -9.03
C GLN A 192 19.94 -5.65 -10.36
N LEU A 193 19.04 -5.13 -11.19
CA LEU A 193 19.37 -4.55 -12.48
C LEU A 193 20.32 -3.36 -12.34
N ILE A 194 20.05 -2.47 -11.37
CA ILE A 194 20.89 -1.30 -11.10
C ILE A 194 22.25 -1.72 -10.56
N ASN A 195 22.30 -2.62 -9.57
CA ASN A 195 23.55 -3.05 -8.97
C ASN A 195 24.43 -3.83 -9.95
N ALA A 196 23.85 -4.59 -10.87
CA ALA A 196 24.59 -5.31 -11.90
C ALA A 196 25.30 -4.39 -12.92
N HIS A 197 24.73 -3.21 -13.19
CA HIS A 197 25.24 -2.28 -14.20
C HIS A 197 25.86 -1.00 -13.62
N GLY A 198 25.71 -0.77 -12.32
CA GLY A 198 26.18 0.42 -11.61
C GLY A 198 27.59 0.31 -11.04
N ASP A 199 28.19 -0.89 -11.00
CA ASP A 199 29.50 -1.17 -10.38
C ASP A 199 30.64 -0.35 -10.99
N GLY A 200 30.63 -0.14 -12.31
CA GLY A 200 31.64 0.66 -13.01
C GLY A 200 31.52 2.18 -12.80
N SER A 201 30.43 2.64 -12.19
CA SER A 201 30.12 4.07 -12.04
C SER A 201 29.69 4.46 -10.64
N ASN A 202 29.97 3.63 -9.62
CA ASN A 202 29.64 3.92 -8.22
C ASN A 202 28.15 4.22 -7.97
N VAL A 203 27.27 3.59 -8.75
CA VAL A 203 25.82 3.70 -8.57
C VAL A 203 25.32 2.39 -7.99
N TYR A 204 24.51 2.49 -6.95
CA TYR A 204 23.88 1.31 -6.36
C TYR A 204 22.49 1.64 -5.84
N ALA A 205 21.64 0.63 -5.76
CA ALA A 205 20.29 0.72 -5.25
C ALA A 205 20.07 -0.24 -4.08
N GLN A 206 19.15 0.11 -3.20
CA GLN A 206 18.73 -0.67 -2.05
C GLN A 206 17.21 -0.70 -1.97
N TYR A 207 16.63 -1.88 -1.75
CA TYR A 207 15.18 -2.01 -1.57
C TYR A 207 14.76 -1.47 -0.19
N GLY A 208 13.54 -0.96 -0.07
CA GLY A 208 13.02 -0.45 1.19
C GLY A 208 12.31 -1.51 2.02
N GLY A 209 13.06 -2.18 2.89
CA GLY A 209 12.53 -3.26 3.74
C GLY A 209 11.33 -2.85 4.62
N LYS A 210 11.29 -1.59 5.09
CA LYS A 210 10.16 -1.09 5.90
C LYS A 210 8.86 -1.00 5.09
N PHE A 211 8.92 -0.50 3.86
CA PHE A 211 7.76 -0.42 2.97
C PHE A 211 7.23 -1.83 2.67
N LEU A 212 8.12 -2.75 2.31
CA LEU A 212 7.79 -4.15 2.01
C LEU A 212 7.13 -4.82 3.24
N GLY A 213 7.71 -4.67 4.43
CA GLY A 213 7.16 -5.20 5.66
C GLY A 213 5.76 -4.64 5.97
N MET A 214 5.54 -3.34 5.80
CA MET A 214 4.26 -2.70 6.06
C MET A 214 3.17 -3.11 5.07
N THR A 215 3.49 -3.21 3.77
CA THR A 215 2.48 -3.65 2.80
C THR A 215 2.06 -5.09 3.02
N TRP A 216 3.00 -6.00 3.35
CA TRP A 216 2.67 -7.39 3.69
C TRP A 216 1.90 -7.51 5.00
N ALA A 217 2.26 -6.74 6.02
CA ALA A 217 1.50 -6.68 7.26
C ALA A 217 0.05 -6.24 6.99
N SER A 218 -0.14 -5.21 6.18
CA SER A 218 -1.48 -4.77 5.79
C SER A 218 -2.25 -5.83 4.98
N THR A 219 -1.59 -6.53 4.06
CA THR A 219 -2.22 -7.61 3.28
C THR A 219 -2.71 -8.73 4.19
N ALA A 220 -1.90 -9.14 5.18
CA ALA A 220 -2.29 -10.13 6.17
C ALA A 220 -3.48 -9.65 7.04
N LEU A 221 -3.45 -8.40 7.50
CA LEU A 221 -4.54 -7.80 8.28
C LEU A 221 -5.85 -7.73 7.47
N MET A 222 -5.79 -7.35 6.20
CA MET A 222 -6.94 -7.32 5.29
C MET A 222 -7.51 -8.73 5.06
N PHE A 223 -6.64 -9.72 4.86
CA PHE A 223 -7.06 -11.10 4.70
C PHE A 223 -7.81 -11.62 5.94
N LEU A 224 -7.26 -11.40 7.13
CA LEU A 224 -7.92 -11.76 8.39
C LEU A 224 -9.23 -10.99 8.60
N GLY A 225 -9.24 -9.69 8.29
CA GLY A 225 -10.44 -8.85 8.39
C GLY A 225 -11.57 -9.34 7.46
N THR A 226 -11.22 -9.76 6.24
CA THR A 226 -12.13 -10.35 5.25
C THR A 226 -12.65 -11.70 5.72
N TRP A 227 -11.78 -12.56 6.27
CA TRP A 227 -12.17 -13.84 6.84
C TRP A 227 -13.21 -13.68 7.97
N PHE A 228 -13.01 -12.72 8.88
CA PHE A 228 -13.97 -12.44 9.94
C PHE A 228 -15.29 -11.88 9.43
N SER A 229 -15.26 -11.01 8.41
CA SER A 229 -16.46 -10.48 7.76
C SER A 229 -17.26 -11.61 7.09
N PHE A 230 -16.58 -12.45 6.29
CA PHE A 230 -17.15 -13.63 5.65
C PHE A 230 -17.79 -14.57 6.69
N SER A 231 -17.02 -14.97 7.71
CA SER A 231 -17.53 -15.84 8.77
C SER A 231 -18.78 -15.27 9.45
N ASN A 232 -18.84 -13.96 9.64
CA ASN A 232 -20.00 -13.32 10.27
C ASN A 232 -21.22 -13.25 9.34
N ALA A 233 -21.02 -13.05 8.04
CA ALA A 233 -22.10 -13.02 7.05
C ALA A 233 -22.74 -14.40 6.87
N PHE A 234 -21.93 -15.45 6.76
CA PHE A 234 -22.43 -16.81 6.54
C PHE A 234 -23.02 -17.45 7.80
N SER A 235 -22.46 -17.20 8.99
CA SER A 235 -23.07 -17.69 10.24
C SER A 235 -24.43 -17.05 10.58
N ARG A 236 -24.81 -15.92 9.95
CA ARG A 236 -26.13 -15.30 10.11
C ARG A 236 -27.19 -15.83 9.15
N GLY A 237 -26.80 -16.51 8.08
CA GLY A 237 -27.72 -17.09 7.09
C GLY A 237 -28.46 -18.34 7.59
N GLU A 238 -28.10 -18.86 8.77
CA GLU A 238 -28.61 -20.12 9.32
C GLU A 238 -29.63 -19.93 10.45
N GLU A 239 -29.99 -18.69 10.80
CA GLU A 239 -31.02 -18.42 11.81
C GLU A 239 -32.41 -18.53 11.15
N PRO A 240 -33.22 -19.55 11.47
CA PRO A 240 -34.55 -19.70 10.89
C PRO A 240 -35.38 -18.47 11.26
N ALA A 241 -36.08 -17.91 10.27
CA ALA A 241 -37.01 -16.81 10.49
C ALA A 241 -37.95 -17.15 11.66
N PRO A 242 -38.19 -16.23 12.61
CA PRO A 242 -39.18 -16.49 13.65
C PRO A 242 -40.51 -16.76 12.95
N ALA A 243 -41.05 -17.96 13.17
CA ALA A 243 -42.38 -18.31 12.73
C ALA A 243 -43.32 -17.19 13.17
N SER A 244 -43.96 -16.55 12.20
CA SER A 244 -45.03 -15.59 12.46
C SER A 244 -46.02 -16.25 13.40
N GLU A 245 -46.16 -15.68 14.59
CA GLU A 245 -47.18 -16.04 15.57
C GLU A 245 -48.54 -15.69 14.95
N GLU A 246 -49.13 -16.65 14.25
CA GLU A 246 -50.46 -16.56 13.67
C GLU A 246 -51.48 -16.58 14.82
N HIS A 247 -52.27 -15.50 14.85
CA HIS A 247 -53.36 -15.23 15.78
C HIS A 247 -54.25 -16.44 16.12
N ALA A 248 -54.44 -16.64 17.43
CA ALA A 248 -55.70 -16.87 18.13
C ALA A 248 -56.92 -17.38 17.34
N LEU A 249 -57.41 -18.58 17.69
CA LEU A 249 -58.81 -18.75 18.11
C LEU A 249 -58.99 -20.11 18.83
N ALA A 250 -58.97 -20.11 20.16
CA ALA A 250 -59.56 -21.20 20.94
C ALA A 250 -61.09 -20.99 20.93
N PRO A 251 -61.92 -22.00 20.61
CA PRO A 251 -63.37 -21.86 20.75
C PRO A 251 -63.75 -21.85 22.24
N PRO A 252 -64.73 -21.05 22.66
CA PRO A 252 -65.26 -21.09 24.01
C PRO A 252 -65.91 -22.46 24.24
N LYS A 253 -65.50 -23.13 25.32
CA LYS A 253 -66.32 -24.20 25.91
C LYS A 253 -67.28 -23.50 26.85
N ASP A 254 -68.53 -23.37 26.42
CA ASP A 254 -69.62 -23.02 27.30
C ASP A 254 -69.80 -24.17 28.32
N GLU A 255 -69.72 -23.83 29.61
CA GLU A 255 -70.22 -24.62 30.73
C GLU A 255 -71.63 -24.10 31.11
N GLU A 256 -72.41 -24.98 31.76
CA GLU A 256 -73.73 -24.80 32.41
C GLU A 256 -74.98 -24.90 31.50
N GLU A 257 -76.09 -25.56 31.85
CA GLU A 257 -76.54 -26.42 32.96
C GLU A 257 -77.93 -26.99 32.51
N VAL A 258 -78.41 -28.02 33.22
CA VAL A 258 -79.76 -28.66 33.21
C VAL A 258 -79.97 -29.87 32.30
#